data_AF-A0A5M6DHL4-F1
#
_entry.id   AF-A0A5M6DHL4-F1
#
_cell.length_a   1.000
_cell.length_b   1.000
_cell.length_c   1.000
_cell.angle_alpha   90.00
_cell.angle_beta   90.00
_cell.angle_gamma   90.00
#
_symmetry.space_group_name_H-M   'P 1'
#
loop_
_entity.id
_entity.type
_entity.pdbx_description
1 polymer ?
#
loop_
_entity_poly.entity_id
_entity_poly.type
_entity_poly.pdbx_seq_one_letter_code
_entity_poly.pdbx_strand_id
1 'polypeptide(L)'
;MRLPATLSSVILVFGLAVFATQRASLAADSGTEKAKTISTRVYLVSDFPVWTSDKKFDPSVLMRLIQASVTPSDWEGESGDSTMAPYPKNASLVISTSTQNHDRIVDLFESMRSKK
;
A
#
# COMPACT_ATOMS: atom_id res chain seq x y z
N MET A 1 5.63 61.47 -47.94
CA MET A 1 5.50 60.51 -49.05
C MET A 1 6.67 59.52 -48.96
N ARG A 2 6.36 58.28 -48.56
CA ARG A 2 7.06 56.99 -48.79
C ARG A 2 8.52 56.83 -48.33
N LEU A 3 8.67 56.23 -47.13
CA LEU A 3 9.80 55.36 -46.77
C LEU A 3 9.70 54.04 -47.57
N PRO A 4 10.78 53.53 -48.19
CA PRO A 4 10.82 52.14 -48.64
C PRO A 4 11.33 51.22 -47.53
N ALA A 5 10.54 50.18 -47.31
CA ALA A 5 10.81 49.03 -46.49
C ALA A 5 11.87 48.11 -47.12
N THR A 6 12.66 47.45 -46.28
CA THR A 6 12.87 45.99 -46.36
C THR A 6 13.27 45.46 -44.98
N LEU A 7 12.36 44.68 -44.38
CA LEU A 7 12.66 43.80 -43.25
C LEU A 7 13.64 42.72 -43.75
N SER A 8 14.87 42.72 -43.24
CA SER A 8 15.70 41.51 -43.28
C SER A 8 15.43 40.70 -42.02
N SER A 9 14.65 39.65 -42.22
CA SER A 9 14.44 38.54 -41.31
C SER A 9 15.77 37.83 -41.05
N VAL A 10 16.25 37.82 -39.80
CA VAL A 10 17.12 36.77 -39.28
C VAL A 10 16.66 36.46 -37.86
N ILE A 11 15.74 35.51 -37.76
CA ILE A 11 15.52 34.74 -36.54
C ILE A 11 16.78 33.90 -36.34
N LEU A 12 17.62 34.28 -35.37
CA LEU A 12 18.70 33.42 -34.90
C LEU A 12 18.33 32.90 -33.51
N VAL A 13 17.76 31.70 -33.50
CA VAL A 13 17.58 30.84 -32.33
C VAL A 13 18.97 30.44 -31.84
N PHE A 14 19.52 31.06 -30.79
CA PHE A 14 20.64 30.50 -30.04
C PHE A 14 20.68 31.11 -28.63
N GLY A 15 20.35 30.29 -27.63
CA GLY A 15 20.41 30.70 -26.23
C GLY A 15 19.83 29.71 -25.22
N LEU A 16 19.52 28.46 -25.62
CA LEU A 16 19.21 27.38 -24.70
C LEU A 16 20.53 26.69 -24.31
N ALA A 17 21.34 27.38 -23.51
CA ALA A 17 22.63 26.87 -23.03
C ALA A 17 22.87 27.18 -21.55
N VAL A 18 21.86 27.02 -20.71
CA VAL A 18 22.04 26.93 -19.23
C VAL A 18 21.08 25.90 -18.64
N PHE A 19 21.08 24.68 -19.17
CA PHE A 19 20.37 23.54 -18.53
C PHE A 19 21.17 22.22 -18.59
N ALA A 20 22.48 22.30 -18.84
CA ALA A 20 23.32 21.11 -19.02
C ALA A 20 24.31 20.84 -17.87
N THR A 21 24.40 21.68 -16.84
CA THR A 21 25.41 21.53 -15.77
C THR A 21 24.87 21.16 -14.39
N GLN A 22 23.56 20.94 -14.24
CA GLN A 22 22.96 20.56 -12.96
C GLN A 22 22.16 19.26 -13.05
N ARG A 23 22.70 18.25 -13.74
CA ARG A 23 22.17 16.86 -13.71
C ARG A 23 23.08 15.88 -12.95
N ALA A 24 24.04 16.38 -12.17
CA ALA A 24 25.02 15.53 -11.49
C ALA A 24 24.78 15.31 -9.98
N SER A 25 23.75 15.91 -9.37
CA SER A 25 23.51 15.78 -7.92
C SER A 25 22.11 15.32 -7.51
N LEU A 26 21.29 14.84 -8.44
CA LEU A 26 20.00 14.21 -8.13
C LEU A 26 20.05 12.68 -8.15
N ALA A 27 21.23 12.09 -8.31
CA ALA A 27 21.46 10.65 -8.19
C ALA A 27 21.83 10.23 -6.75
N ALA A 28 21.39 11.00 -5.75
CA ALA A 28 21.46 10.61 -4.35
C ALA A 28 20.08 10.11 -3.93
N ASP A 29 20.02 8.82 -3.64
CA ASP A 29 18.90 8.12 -3.00
C ASP A 29 17.72 7.75 -3.91
N SER A 30 18.02 7.03 -5.00
CA SER A 30 17.09 6.00 -5.45
C SER A 30 17.28 4.76 -4.57
N GLY A 31 17.00 4.88 -3.27
CA GLY A 31 16.65 3.73 -2.47
C GLY A 31 15.51 3.06 -3.20
N THR A 32 15.76 1.88 -3.75
CA THR A 32 14.73 1.09 -4.42
C THR A 32 13.65 0.81 -3.38
N GLU A 33 12.63 1.66 -3.32
CA GLU A 33 11.35 1.34 -2.69
C GLU A 33 10.90 0.07 -3.39
N LYS A 34 11.15 -1.06 -2.75
CA LYS A 34 10.59 -2.35 -3.17
C LYS A 34 9.10 -2.10 -3.20
N ALA A 35 8.53 -1.96 -4.40
CA ALA A 35 7.11 -1.76 -4.59
C ALA A 35 6.37 -2.74 -3.68
N LYS A 36 5.65 -2.21 -2.69
CA LYS A 36 4.96 -2.97 -1.66
C LYS A 36 3.99 -3.90 -2.37
N THR A 37 4.38 -5.17 -2.53
CA THR A 37 3.56 -6.13 -3.27
C THR A 37 2.44 -6.57 -2.36
N ILE A 38 1.23 -6.11 -2.69
CA ILE A 38 0.01 -6.51 -2.00
C ILE A 38 -0.43 -7.87 -2.58
N SER A 39 -0.65 -8.84 -1.70
CA SER A 39 -1.17 -10.16 -2.05
C SER A 39 -2.42 -10.48 -1.24
N THR A 40 -3.31 -11.30 -1.77
CA THR A 40 -4.49 -11.77 -1.04
C THR A 40 -4.26 -13.18 -0.51
N ARG A 41 -4.50 -13.39 0.78
CA ARG A 41 -4.48 -14.71 1.44
C ARG A 41 -5.79 -14.97 2.19
N VAL A 42 -6.14 -16.26 2.29
CA VAL A 42 -7.31 -16.72 3.06
C VAL A 42 -6.83 -17.42 4.32
N TYR A 43 -7.36 -17.01 5.46
CA TYR A 43 -7.03 -17.57 6.76
C TYR A 43 -8.26 -18.25 7.35
N LEU A 44 -8.14 -19.55 7.65
CA LEU A 44 -9.16 -20.27 8.41
C LEU A 44 -9.11 -19.81 9.87
N VAL A 45 -10.23 -19.33 10.40
CA VAL A 45 -10.32 -18.78 11.75
C VAL A 45 -11.32 -19.52 12.65
N SER A 46 -11.76 -20.71 12.24
CA SER A 46 -12.70 -21.56 12.99
C SER A 46 -12.22 -21.91 14.41
N ASP A 47 -10.90 -21.96 14.61
CA ASP A 47 -10.27 -22.38 15.88
C ASP A 47 -10.19 -21.24 16.92
N PHE A 48 -10.56 -20.02 16.51
CA PHE A 48 -10.57 -18.81 17.32
C PHE A 48 -11.98 -18.51 17.86
N PRO A 49 -12.12 -17.62 18.88
CA PRO A 49 -13.42 -17.20 19.40
C PRO A 49 -14.15 -16.26 18.42
N VAL A 50 -14.58 -16.79 17.29
CA VAL A 50 -15.31 -16.09 16.21
C VAL A 50 -16.79 -16.48 16.16
N TRP A 51 -17.27 -17.16 17.19
CA TRP A 51 -18.63 -17.68 17.29
C TRP A 51 -19.37 -16.96 18.40
N THR A 52 -20.56 -16.47 18.09
CA THR A 52 -21.50 -15.94 19.08
C THR A 52 -22.18 -17.08 19.85
N SER A 53 -22.85 -16.77 20.97
CA SER A 53 -23.68 -17.73 21.71
C SER A 53 -24.75 -18.40 20.84
N ASP A 54 -25.23 -17.68 19.81
CA ASP A 54 -26.20 -18.15 18.82
C ASP A 54 -25.58 -19.02 17.71
N LYS A 55 -24.30 -19.40 17.83
CA LYS A 55 -23.51 -20.12 16.81
C LYS A 55 -23.39 -19.39 15.46
N LYS A 56 -23.62 -18.07 15.44
CA LYS A 56 -23.36 -17.24 14.24
C LYS A 56 -21.88 -16.87 14.18
N PHE A 57 -21.32 -16.94 12.98
CA PHE A 57 -19.96 -16.48 12.70
C PHE A 57 -19.91 -14.95 12.78
N ASP A 58 -19.16 -14.44 13.75
CA ASP A 58 -18.88 -13.02 13.95
C ASP A 58 -17.40 -12.85 14.30
N PRO A 59 -16.54 -12.61 13.29
CA PRO A 59 -15.12 -12.43 13.51
C PRO A 59 -14.76 -10.97 13.85
N SER A 60 -15.73 -10.09 14.12
CA SER A 60 -15.48 -8.64 14.27
C SER A 60 -14.42 -8.31 15.31
N VAL A 61 -14.41 -9.02 16.44
CA VAL A 61 -13.39 -8.86 17.49
C VAL A 61 -12.01 -9.29 17.00
N LEU A 62 -11.91 -10.43 16.31
CA LEU A 62 -10.65 -10.91 15.74
C LEU A 62 -10.12 -9.97 14.66
N MET A 63 -11.00 -9.47 13.79
CA MET A 63 -10.64 -8.49 12.75
C MET A 63 -10.06 -7.21 13.37
N ARG A 64 -10.69 -6.68 14.43
CA ARG A 64 -10.19 -5.51 15.16
C ARG A 64 -8.84 -5.77 15.81
N LEU A 65 -8.63 -6.96 16.38
CA LEU A 65 -7.34 -7.34 16.95
C LEU A 65 -6.24 -7.34 15.89
N ILE A 66 -6.49 -7.94 14.72
CA ILE A 66 -5.53 -7.95 13.62
C ILE A 66 -5.21 -6.52 13.18
N GLN A 67 -6.23 -5.67 13.00
CA GLN A 67 -6.05 -4.28 12.60
C GLN A 67 -5.19 -3.49 13.61
N ALA A 68 -5.45 -3.67 14.91
CA ALA A 68 -4.72 -3.00 15.97
C ALA A 68 -3.28 -3.52 16.14
N SER A 69 -3.03 -4.79 15.81
CA SER A 69 -1.73 -5.44 16.06
C SER A 69 -0.79 -5.40 14.86
N VAL A 70 -1.33 -5.31 13.64
CA VAL A 70 -0.56 -5.40 12.39
C VAL A 70 -0.64 -4.06 11.69
N THR A 71 0.39 -3.23 11.86
CA THR A 71 0.58 -1.93 11.20
C THR A 71 -0.72 -1.13 11.05
N PRO A 72 -1.28 -0.54 12.12
CA PRO A 72 -2.61 0.08 12.09
C PRO A 72 -2.85 1.09 10.96
N SER A 73 -1.81 1.84 10.58
CA SER A 73 -1.84 2.81 9.49
C SER A 73 -1.99 2.21 8.08
N ASP A 74 -1.77 0.90 7.92
CA ASP A 74 -1.81 0.23 6.62
C ASP A 74 -3.21 -0.22 6.20
N TRP A 75 -4.22 -0.11 7.06
CA TRP A 75 -5.59 -0.55 6.76
C TRP A 75 -6.41 0.56 6.10
N GLU A 76 -7.41 0.17 5.30
CA GLU A 76 -8.31 1.08 4.56
C GLU A 76 -8.89 2.23 5.41
N GLY A 77 -9.12 2.01 6.71
CA GLY A 77 -9.63 3.03 7.63
C GLY A 77 -8.67 4.20 7.90
N GLU A 78 -7.37 3.99 7.70
CA GLU A 78 -6.29 4.96 7.92
C GLU A 78 -5.63 5.39 6.59
N SER A 79 -6.33 5.23 5.46
CA SER A 79 -5.83 5.49 4.09
C SER A 79 -4.79 4.50 3.57
N GLY A 80 -4.69 3.31 4.17
CA GLY A 80 -3.77 2.27 3.72
C GLY A 80 -4.37 1.30 2.70
N ASP A 81 -3.49 0.59 1.97
CA ASP A 81 -3.87 -0.34 0.90
C ASP A 81 -4.32 -1.74 1.38
N SER A 82 -4.33 -1.98 2.70
CA SER A 82 -4.65 -3.29 3.26
C SER A 82 -6.14 -3.45 3.54
N THR A 83 -6.71 -4.55 3.08
CA THR A 83 -8.14 -4.84 3.15
C THR A 83 -8.39 -6.17 3.89
N MET A 84 -9.54 -6.27 4.55
CA MET A 84 -9.90 -7.46 5.32
C MET A 84 -11.41 -7.68 5.28
N ALA A 85 -11.84 -8.89 4.92
CA ALA A 85 -13.25 -9.24 4.83
C ALA A 85 -13.56 -10.62 5.43
N PRO A 86 -14.73 -10.79 6.08
CA PRO A 86 -15.18 -12.09 6.54
C PRO A 86 -15.72 -12.94 5.40
N TYR A 87 -15.45 -14.24 5.44
CA TYR A 87 -16.04 -15.24 4.55
C TYR A 87 -16.73 -16.34 5.38
N PRO A 88 -18.05 -16.21 5.64
CA PRO A 88 -18.75 -17.07 6.59
C PRO A 88 -18.85 -18.55 6.19
N LYS A 89 -18.81 -18.88 4.90
CA LYS A 89 -19.05 -20.26 4.42
C LYS A 89 -18.10 -21.30 5.01
N ASN A 90 -16.87 -20.90 5.33
CA ASN A 90 -15.85 -21.77 5.92
C ASN A 90 -15.18 -21.09 7.12
N ALA A 91 -15.85 -20.14 7.79
CA ALA A 91 -15.32 -19.38 8.91
C ALA A 91 -13.89 -18.86 8.66
N SER A 92 -13.70 -18.14 7.56
CA SER A 92 -12.38 -17.62 7.14
C SER A 92 -12.36 -16.09 7.05
N LEU A 93 -11.15 -15.54 7.05
CA LEU A 93 -10.88 -14.15 6.71
C LEU A 93 -10.10 -14.08 5.41
N VAL A 94 -10.54 -13.21 4.50
CA VAL A 94 -9.82 -12.87 3.27
C VAL A 94 -9.09 -11.56 3.53
N ILE A 95 -7.77 -11.57 3.40
CA ILE A 95 -6.92 -10.43 3.74
C ILE A 95 -6.03 -10.11 2.56
N SER A 96 -6.08 -8.86 2.10
CA SER A 96 -5.19 -8.32 1.08
C SER A 96 -4.21 -7.37 1.73
N THR A 97 -2.93 -7.72 1.82
CA THR A 97 -1.90 -6.85 2.43
C THR A 97 -0.50 -7.21 1.95
N SER A 98 0.53 -6.53 2.49
CA SER A 98 1.93 -6.82 2.18
C SER A 98 2.36 -8.18 2.73
N THR A 99 3.38 -8.80 2.12
CA THR A 99 3.96 -10.05 2.62
C THR A 99 4.40 -9.94 4.08
N GLN A 100 5.02 -8.82 4.48
CA GLN A 100 5.44 -8.60 5.86
C GLN A 100 4.25 -8.57 6.84
N ASN A 101 3.13 -7.95 6.45
CA ASN A 101 1.93 -7.96 7.28
C ASN A 101 1.30 -9.36 7.34
N HIS A 102 1.35 -10.14 6.26
CA HIS A 102 0.92 -11.54 6.29
C HIS A 102 1.73 -12.37 7.29
N ASP A 103 3.04 -12.18 7.37
CA ASP A 103 3.89 -12.90 8.31
C ASP A 103 3.53 -12.51 9.76
N ARG A 104 3.34 -11.21 10.03
CA ARG A 104 2.85 -10.73 11.34
C ARG A 104 1.49 -11.31 11.74
N ILE A 105 0.57 -11.50 10.78
CA ILE A 105 -0.74 -12.13 11.03
C ILE A 105 -0.56 -13.60 11.42
N VAL A 106 0.34 -14.32 10.75
CA VAL A 106 0.66 -15.72 11.09
C VAL A 106 1.22 -15.80 12.51
N ASP A 107 2.22 -14.96 12.83
CA ASP A 107 2.82 -14.90 14.16
C ASP A 107 1.77 -14.59 15.25
N LEU A 108 0.86 -13.66 14.98
CA LEU A 108 -0.26 -13.34 15.88
C LEU A 108 -1.13 -14.58 16.12
N PHE A 109 -1.55 -15.28 15.07
CA PHE A 109 -2.38 -16.48 15.17
C PHE A 109 -1.67 -17.63 15.90
N GLU A 110 -0.37 -17.82 15.68
CA GLU A 110 0.43 -18.81 16.40
C GLU A 110 0.58 -18.46 17.89
N SER A 111 0.81 -17.19 18.21
CA SER A 111 0.89 -16.72 19.60
C SER A 111 -0.42 -16.95 20.38
N MET A 112 -1.57 -16.87 19.70
CA MET A 112 -2.88 -17.18 20.29
C MET A 112 -3.08 -18.69 20.47
N ARG A 113 -2.57 -19.52 19.55
CA ARG A 113 -2.66 -20.99 19.63
C ARG A 113 -1.79 -21.57 20.74
N SER A 114 -0.59 -21.03 20.93
CA SER A 114 0.37 -21.48 21.95
C SER A 114 -0.05 -21.17 23.40
N LYS A 115 -0.97 -20.22 23.60
CA LYS A 115 -1.48 -19.82 24.92
C LYS A 115 -2.75 -20.56 25.35
N LYS A 116 -3.16 -21.58 24.61
CA LYS A 116 -4.34 -22.41 24.87
C LYS A 116 -3.97 -23.62 25.71
#